data_AF-A0A4Z0RPH0-F1
#
_entry.id   AF-A0A4Z0RPH0-F1
#
_cell.length_a   1.000
_cell.length_b   1.000
_cell.length_c   1.000
_cell.angle_alpha   90.00
_cell.angle_beta   90.00
_cell.angle_gamma   90.00
#
_symmetry.space_group_name_H-M   'P 1'
#
loop_
_entity.id
_entity.type
_entity.pdbx_description
1 polymer ?
#
loop_
_entity_poly.entity_id
_entity_poly.type
_entity_poly.pdbx_seq_one_letter_code
_entity_poly.pdbx_strand_id
1 'polypeptide(L)' 'MDKLEKKVDNRMTVRILGLDRDAKAINRRFKVAKGTSVAQLHRLATVMMLLGLETSITEIVTSERKDVPVAF' A
#
# COMPACT_ATOMS: atom_id res chain seq x y z
N MET A 1 -20.78 29.39 -5.36
CA MET A 1 -19.66 28.87 -6.19
C MET A 1 -18.59 28.38 -5.23
N ASP A 2 -18.80 27.21 -4.65
CA ASP A 2 -17.86 26.62 -3.70
C ASP A 2 -16.64 26.11 -4.45
N LYS A 3 -15.49 26.74 -4.19
CA LYS A 3 -14.19 26.29 -4.67
C LYS A 3 -13.88 24.99 -3.96
N LEU A 4 -14.15 23.87 -4.63
CA LEU A 4 -13.74 22.54 -4.22
C LEU A 4 -12.20 22.52 -4.20
N GLU A 5 -11.60 22.80 -3.04
CA GLU A 5 -10.17 22.60 -2.83
C GLU A 5 -9.84 21.15 -3.20
N LYS A 6 -9.10 20.97 -4.30
CA LYS A 6 -8.52 19.68 -4.67
C LYS A 6 -7.63 19.25 -3.50
N LYS A 7 -8.14 18.38 -2.62
CA LYS A 7 -7.33 17.70 -1.60
C LYS A 7 -6.20 16.98 -2.32
N VAL A 8 -4.98 17.50 -2.20
CA VAL A 8 -3.77 16.85 -2.68
C VAL A 8 -3.69 15.51 -1.94
N ASP A 9 -3.88 14.38 -2.66
CA ASP A 9 -3.82 13.05 -2.06
C ASP A 9 -2.36 12.76 -1.68
N ASN A 10 -1.96 13.13 -0.46
CA ASN A 10 -0.60 12.97 0.06
C ASN A 10 -0.30 11.53 0.51
N ARG A 11 -0.85 10.54 -0.20
CA ARG A 11 -0.70 9.12 0.10
C ARG A 11 0.01 8.40 -1.04
N MET A 12 0.85 7.42 -0.69
CA MET A 12 1.42 6.46 -1.63
C MET A 12 0.66 5.14 -1.56
N THR A 13 0.71 4.35 -2.64
CA THR A 13 0.14 3.01 -2.62
C THR A 13 1.22 2.00 -2.26
N VAL A 14 0.93 1.13 -1.30
CA VAL A 14 1.79 0.02 -0.90
C VAL A 14 1.07 -1.27 -1.27
N ARG A 15 1.78 -2.17 -1.94
CA ARG A 15 1.30 -3.50 -2.30
C ARG A 15 2.03 -4.51 -1.45
N ILE A 16 1.28 -5.35 -0.74
CA ILE A 16 1.81 -6.46 0.03
C ILE A 16 1.46 -7.73 -0.74
N LEU A 17 2.49 -8.46 -1.14
CA LEU A 17 2.41 -9.74 -1.84
C LEU A 17 2.75 -10.85 -0.86
N GLY A 18 2.13 -12.01 -1.04
CA GLY A 18 2.30 -13.13 -0.12
C GLY A 18 1.44 -14.32 -0.49
N LEU A 19 1.16 -15.15 0.51
CA LEU A 19 0.23 -16.29 0.41
C LEU A 19 -0.84 -16.24 1.51
N ASP A 20 -2.01 -16.77 1.19
CA ASP A 20 -3.07 -17.06 2.17
C ASP A 20 -2.90 -18.45 2.80
N ARG A 21 -3.89 -18.88 3.57
CA ARG A 21 -3.87 -20.18 4.27
C ARG A 21 -3.92 -21.39 3.33
N ASP A 22 -4.39 -21.21 2.11
CA ASP A 22 -4.48 -22.25 1.08
C ASP A 22 -3.29 -22.20 0.11
N ALA A 23 -2.23 -21.47 0.46
CA ALA A 23 -1.09 -21.18 -0.41
C ALA A 23 -1.46 -20.46 -1.73
N LYS A 24 -2.57 -19.73 -1.76
CA LYS A 24 -2.94 -18.90 -2.92
C LYS A 24 -2.26 -17.55 -2.82
N ALA A 25 -1.80 -17.05 -3.97
CA ALA A 25 -1.19 -15.74 -4.06
C ALA A 25 -2.15 -14.62 -3.65
N ILE A 26 -1.69 -13.73 -2.77
CA ILE A 26 -2.43 -12.54 -2.36
C ILE A 26 -1.73 -11.28 -2.87
N ASN A 27 -2.55 -10.24 -3.09
CA ASN A 27 -2.09 -8.91 -3.48
C ASN A 27 -2.97 -7.88 -2.81
N ARG A 28 -2.50 -7.35 -1.67
CA ARG A 28 -3.24 -6.37 -0.86
C ARG A 28 -2.68 -4.98 -1.14
N ARG A 29 -3.55 -4.02 -1.43
CA ARG A 29 -3.15 -2.62 -1.70
C ARG A 29 -3.63 -1.72 -0.59
N PHE A 30 -2.72 -0.92 -0.06
CA PHE A 30 -2.97 0.05 1.00
C PHE A 30 -2.59 1.44 0.53
N LYS A 31 -3.37 2.45 0.92
CA LYS A 31 -2.95 3.85 0.81
C LYS A 31 -2.34 4.26 2.15
N VAL A 32 -1.06 4.61 2.17
CA VAL A 32 -0.35 5.09 3.37
C VAL A 32 0.15 6.50 3.12
N ALA A 33 0.47 7.26 4.18
CA ALA A 33 1.02 8.60 4.02
C ALA A 33 2.34 8.57 3.23
N LYS A 34 2.56 9.55 2.34
CA LYS A 34 3.88 9.74 1.71
C LYS A 34 4.93 9.97 2.81
N GLY A 35 6.11 9.36 2.67
CA GLY A 35 7.15 9.38 3.71
C GLY A 35 7.01 8.34 4.83
N THR A 36 6.03 7.43 4.75
CA THR A 36 5.94 6.30 5.70
C THR A 36 7.23 5.47 5.64
N SER A 37 7.87 5.27 6.80
CA SER A 37 9.15 4.58 6.86
C SER A 37 9.01 3.09 6.52
N VAL A 38 10.07 2.51 5.94
CA VAL A 38 10.14 1.06 5.64
C VAL A 38 9.84 0.22 6.89
N ALA A 39 10.34 0.62 8.06
CA ALA A 39 10.07 -0.05 9.33
C ALA A 39 8.57 -0.03 9.74
N GLN A 40 7.82 1.00 9.39
CA GLN A 40 6.36 1.04 9.60
C GLN A 40 5.63 0.13 8.61
N LEU A 41 6.10 0.04 7.36
CA LEU A 41 5.53 -0.87 6.37
C LEU A 41 5.74 -2.34 6.75
N HIS A 42 6.92 -2.69 7.26
CA HIS A 42 7.15 -4.04 7.81
C HIS A 42 6.28 -4.34 9.02
N ARG A 43 6.08 -3.37 9.93
CA ARG A 43 5.16 -3.54 11.06
C ARG A 43 3.72 -3.80 10.61
N LEU A 44 3.26 -3.08 9.58
CA LEU A 44 1.94 -3.32 8.97
C LEU A 44 1.84 -4.76 8.42
N ALA A 45 2.85 -5.21 7.69
CA ALA A 45 2.95 -6.57 7.18
C ALA A 45 2.92 -7.63 8.31
N THR A 46 3.64 -7.41 9.41
CA THR A 46 3.62 -8.32 10.57
C THR A 46 2.23 -8.40 11.21
N VAL A 47 1.55 -7.25 11.40
CA VAL A 47 0.19 -7.23 11.96
C VAL A 47 -0.79 -8.01 11.08
N MET A 48 -0.67 -7.84 9.76
CA MET A 48 -1.45 -8.58 8.77
C MET A 48 -1.30 -10.10 8.90
N MET A 49 -0.07 -10.59 9.04
CA MET A 49 0.19 -12.00 9.33
C MET A 49 -0.39 -12.46 10.68
N LEU A 50 -0.27 -11.65 11.74
CA LEU A 50 -0.78 -11.98 13.08
C LEU A 50 -2.30 -12.06 13.14
N LEU A 51 -3.00 -11.23 12.35
CA LEU A 51 -4.46 -11.31 12.21
C LEU A 51 -4.91 -12.55 11.43
N GLY A 52 -3.97 -13.35 10.92
CA GLY A 52 -4.22 -14.58 10.18
C GLY A 52 -4.93 -14.34 8.85
N LEU A 53 -4.92 -13.10 8.37
CA LEU A 53 -5.36 -12.70 7.05
C LEU A 53 -4.38 -13.19 5.97
N GLU A 54 -3.11 -13.37 6.36
CA GLU A 54 -2.00 -13.79 5.52
C GLU A 54 -1.12 -14.80 6.28
N THR A 55 -0.59 -15.83 5.60
CA THR A 55 0.31 -16.83 6.21
C THR A 55 1.77 -16.54 5.96
N SER A 56 2.07 -15.88 4.84
CA SER A 56 3.42 -15.41 4.52
C SER A 56 3.34 -14.14 3.68
N ILE A 57 4.30 -13.25 3.88
CA ILE A 57 4.49 -12.06 3.06
C ILE A 57 5.83 -12.20 2.35
N THR A 58 5.81 -12.14 1.03
CA THR A 58 6.99 -12.32 0.17
C THR A 58 7.60 -11.00 -0.24
N GLU A 59 6.78 -9.97 -0.47
CA GLU A 59 7.27 -8.67 -0.96
C GLU A 59 6.38 -7.50 -0.51
N ILE A 60 7.00 -6.35 -0.27
CA ILE A 60 6.32 -5.08 -0.04
C ILE A 60 6.77 -4.10 -1.14
N VAL A 61 5.88 -3.82 -2.09
CA VAL A 61 6.15 -2.91 -3.21
C VAL A 61 5.53 -1.56 -2.94
N THR A 62 6.32 -0.51 -2.88
CA THR A 62 5.84 0.87 -2.81
C THR A 62 5.71 1.42 -4.23
N SER A 63 4.53 1.90 -4.58
CA SER A 63 4.34 2.70 -5.80
C SER A 63 3.97 4.11 -5.38
N GLU A 64 4.95 5.00 -5.42
CA GLU A 64 4.64 6.41 -5.59
C GLU A 64 3.97 6.53 -6.96
N ARG A 65 2.75 7.07 -7.02
CA ARG A 65 2.24 7.54 -8.31
C ARG A 65 3.29 8.54 -8.81
N LYS A 66 4.12 8.13 -9.75
CA LYS A 66 4.71 9.07 -10.69
C LYS A 66 3.51 9.70 -11.35
N ASP A 67 3.23 10.95 -11.03
CA ASP A 67 2.28 11.77 -11.77
C ASP A 67 2.72 11.68 -13.23
N VAL A 68 2.05 10.82 -14.00
CA VAL A 68 2.25 10.74 -15.44
C VAL A 68 1.87 12.12 -15.95
N PRO A 69 2.77 12.86 -16.63
CA PRO A 69 2.39 14.14 -17.21
C PRO A 69 1.22 13.85 -18.15
N VAL A 70 0.05 14.41 -17.83
CA VAL A 70 -1.06 14.46 -18.77
C VAL A 70 -0.56 15.38 -19.89
N ALA A 71 -0.10 14.77 -20.99
CA ALA A 71 0.19 15.52 -22.20
C ALA A 71 -1.13 16.18 -22.64
N PHE A 72 -1.08 17.50 -22.77
CA PHE A 72 -2.16 18.35 -23.27
C PHE A 72 -2.44 18.07 -24.75
#